data_AF-A0A832PSU7-F1
#
_entry.id   AF-A0A832PSU7-F1
#
_cell.length_a   1.000
_cell.length_b   1.000
_cell.length_c   1.000
_cell.angle_alpha   90.00
_cell.angle_beta   90.00
_cell.angle_gamma   90.00
#
_symmetry.space_group_name_H-M   'P 1'
#
loop_
_entity.id
_entity.type
_entity.pdbx_description
1 polymer ?
#
loop_
_entity_poly.entity_id
_entity_poly.type
_entity_poly.pdbx_seq_one_letter_code
_entity_poly.pdbx_strand_id
1 'polypeptide(L)' 'MATNCSQLKMRSSDNKMYLTDVANTQQLFRLVQSIPSPKAEPFKLWLAEVAKQRIDQLQDPELSIDREVCVQQLNLFRC' A
#
# COMPACT_ATOMS: atom_id res chain seq x y z
N MET A 1 5.27 22.59 -0.58
CA MET A 1 5.11 21.82 -1.83
C MET A 1 3.73 21.19 -1.81
N ALA A 2 2.87 21.55 -2.76
CA ALA A 2 1.56 20.89 -2.90
C ALA A 2 1.80 19.47 -3.42
N THR A 3 1.29 18.46 -2.71
CA THR A 3 1.27 17.09 -3.20
C THR A 3 0.39 17.03 -4.44
N ASN A 4 0.90 16.47 -5.53
CA ASN A 4 0.16 16.27 -6.77
C ASN A 4 -0.87 15.13 -6.57
N CYS A 5 -1.94 15.46 -5.85
CA CYS A 5 -3.10 14.61 -5.63
C CYS A 5 -4.28 15.23 -6.41
N SER A 6 -5.02 14.41 -7.15
CA SER A 6 -6.29 14.86 -7.74
C SER A 6 -7.36 14.81 -6.65
N GLN A 7 -8.27 15.77 -6.62
CA GLN A 7 -9.39 15.73 -5.68
C GLN A 7 -10.60 15.08 -6.34
N LEU A 8 -11.14 14.03 -5.71
CA LEU A 8 -12.34 13.34 -6.17
C LEU A 8 -13.43 13.41 -5.09
N LYS A 9 -14.68 13.54 -5.51
CA LYS A 9 -15.83 13.48 -4.59
C LYS A 9 -16.02 12.02 -4.13
N MET A 10 -15.84 11.78 -2.83
CA MET A 10 -16.06 10.48 -2.21
C MET A 10 -17.12 10.58 -1.09
N ARG A 11 -17.83 9.48 -0.85
CA ARG A 11 -18.84 9.39 0.22
C ARG A 11 -18.14 9.17 1.56
N SER A 12 -18.43 10.03 2.53
CA SER A 12 -17.95 9.91 3.91
C SER A 12 -18.96 9.10 4.77
N SER A 13 -18.55 8.77 5.99
CA SER A 13 -19.36 8.01 6.96
C SER A 13 -20.68 8.70 7.34
N ASP A 14 -20.78 10.01 7.14
CA ASP A 14 -21.96 10.84 7.33
C ASP A 14 -22.88 10.92 6.10
N ASN A 15 -22.65 10.07 5.08
CA ASN A 15 -23.36 10.04 3.79
C ASN A 15 -23.25 11.31 2.95
N LYS A 16 -22.35 12.25 3.28
CA LYS A 16 -22.10 13.43 2.47
C LYS A 16 -20.91 13.19 1.54
N MET A 17 -20.91 13.90 0.41
CA MET A 17 -19.83 13.83 -0.59
C MET A 17 -18.81 14.93 -0.32
N TYR A 18 -17.57 14.56 -0.05
CA TYR A 18 -16.47 15.51 0.16
C TYR A 18 -15.38 15.32 -0.89
N LEU A 19 -14.70 16.42 -1.22
CA LEU A 19 -13.48 16.36 -2.00
C LEU A 19 -12.39 15.73 -1.14
N THR A 20 -11.88 14.59 -1.60
CA THR A 20 -10.81 13.86 -0.93
C THR A 20 -9.63 13.77 -1.87
N ASP A 21 -8.42 13.99 -1.35
CA ASP A 21 -7.19 13.83 -2.10
C ASP A 21 -7.01 12.35 -2.46
N VAL A 22 -6.96 12.07 -3.76
CA VAL A 22 -6.67 10.75 -4.32
C VAL A 22 -5.37 10.82 -5.12
N ALA A 23 -4.61 9.73 -5.05
CA ALA A 23 -3.35 9.58 -5.76
C ALA A 23 -3.31 8.21 -6.44
N ASN A 24 -2.87 8.18 -7.69
CA ASN A 24 -2.59 6.93 -8.39
C ASN A 24 -1.32 6.28 -7.81
N THR A 25 -1.15 4.98 -8.04
CA THR A 25 -0.01 4.20 -7.52
C THR A 25 1.35 4.84 -7.82
N GLN A 26 1.54 5.37 -9.04
CA GLN A 26 2.78 6.07 -9.42
C GLN A 26 3.00 7.37 -8.64
N GLN A 27 1.94 8.15 -8.39
CA GLN A 27 2.02 9.38 -7.59
C GLN A 27 2.38 9.04 -6.15
N LEU A 28 1.75 7.99 -5.59
CA LEU A 28 2.04 7.54 -4.23
C LEU A 28 3.50 7.10 -4.08
N PHE A 29 4.03 6.31 -5.01
CA PHE A 29 5.45 5.90 -4.96
C PHE A 29 6.41 7.08 -5.05
N ARG A 30 6.12 8.08 -5.89
CA ARG A 30 6.93 9.31 -5.96
C ARG A 30 6.90 10.10 -4.65
N LEU A 31 5.73 10.19 -4.02
CA LEU A 31 5.59 10.81 -2.71
C LEU A 31 6.45 10.09 -1.67
N VAL A 32 6.38 8.76 -1.63
CA VAL A 32 7.20 7.94 -0.71
C VAL A 32 8.69 8.16 -0.96
N GLN A 33 9.13 8.18 -2.22
CA GLN A 33 10.53 8.43 -2.59
C GLN A 33 11.01 9.84 -2.22
N SER A 34 10.10 10.82 -2.15
CA SER A 34 10.44 12.23 -1.86
C SER A 34 10.61 12.56 -0.38
N ILE A 35 10.44 11.60 0.54
CA ILE A 35 10.50 11.83 1.99
C ILE A 35 11.93 11.52 2.51
N PRO A 36 12.77 12.54 2.80
CA PRO A 36 14.10 12.36 3.37
C PRO A 36 14.08 12.20 4.90
N SER A 37 12.94 11.82 5.49
CA SER A 37 12.77 11.76 6.94
C SER A 37 13.19 10.40 7.52
N PRO A 38 13.97 10.37 8.61
CA PRO A 38 14.32 9.12 9.30
C PRO A 38 13.08 8.43 9.92
N LYS A 39 11.98 9.16 10.13
CA LYS A 39 10.71 8.56 10.59
C LYS A 39 10.05 7.68 9.53
N ALA A 40 10.38 7.89 8.25
CA ALA A 40 9.86 7.08 7.14
C ALA A 40 10.68 5.80 6.92
N GLU A 41 11.82 5.64 7.60
CA GLU A 41 12.72 4.50 7.42
C GLU A 41 12.06 3.14 7.72
N PRO A 42 11.28 2.96 8.80
CA PRO A 42 10.57 1.70 9.05
C PRO A 42 9.60 1.32 7.92
N PHE A 43 8.95 2.32 7.33
CA PHE A 43 8.02 2.11 6.23
C PHE A 43 8.75 1.69 4.93
N LYS A 44 9.93 2.26 4.66
CA LYS A 44 10.76 1.86 3.50
C LYS A 44 11.27 0.43 3.64
N LEU A 45 11.72 0.04 4.83
CA LEU A 45 12.15 -1.34 5.11
C LEU A 45 11.01 -2.34 4.90
N TRP A 46 9.82 -2.02 5.41
CA TRP A 46 8.64 -2.84 5.18
C TRP A 46 8.28 -2.96 3.69
N LEU A 47 8.31 -1.86 2.93
CA LEU A 47 8.11 -1.91 1.48
C LEU A 47 9.15 -2.78 0.76
N ALA A 48 10.42 -2.71 1.18
CA ALA A 48 11.49 -3.53 0.62
C ALA A 48 11.28 -5.03 0.92
N GLU A 49 10.83 -5.37 2.12
CA GLU A 49 10.51 -6.75 2.51
C GLU A 49 9.33 -7.31 1.69
N VAL A 50 8.25 -6.54 1.56
CA VAL A 50 7.09 -6.95 0.76
C VAL A 50 7.46 -7.12 -0.72
N ALA A 51 8.28 -6.21 -1.26
CA ALA A 51 8.75 -6.29 -2.64
C ALA A 51 9.64 -7.52 -2.86
N LYS A 52 10.57 -7.79 -1.95
CA LYS A 52 11.40 -9.01 -1.98
C LYS A 52 10.53 -10.26 -1.99
N GLN A 53 9.57 -10.35 -1.06
CA GLN A 53 8.66 -11.49 -0.99
C GLN A 53 7.87 -11.69 -2.30
N ARG A 54 7.51 -10.62 -3.02
CA ARG A 54 6.87 -10.72 -4.34
C ARG A 54 7.82 -11.20 -5.43
N ILE A 55 9.08 -10.77 -5.43
CA ILE A 55 10.09 -11.24 -6.37
C ILE A 55 10.37 -12.73 -6.15
N ASP A 56 10.55 -13.14 -4.90
CA ASP A 56 10.79 -14.54 -4.53
C ASP A 56 9.62 -15.44 -4.97
N GLN A 57 8.36 -14.98 -4.81
CA GLN A 57 7.17 -15.68 -5.30
C GLN A 57 7.10 -15.82 -6.84
N LEU A 58 7.61 -14.84 -7.57
CA LEU A 58 7.67 -14.89 -9.03
C LEU A 58 8.76 -15.84 -9.53
N GLN A 59 9.82 -16.02 -8.73
CA GLN A 59 10.92 -16.93 -9.03
C GLN A 59 10.53 -18.38 -8.72
N ASP A 60 9.89 -18.63 -7.58
CA ASP A 60 9.45 -19.97 -7.17
C ASP A 60 7.93 -19.98 -6.87
N PRO A 61 7.09 -20.44 -7.82
CA PRO A 61 5.63 -20.40 -7.66
C PRO A 61 5.13 -21.27 -6.50
N GLU A 62 5.91 -22.26 -6.04
CA GLU A 62 5.54 -23.09 -4.88
C GLU A 62 5.55 -22.28 -3.56
N LEU A 63 6.42 -21.27 -3.42
CA LEU A 63 6.45 -20.36 -2.26
C LEU A 63 5.24 -19.42 -2.17
N SER A 64 4.43 -19.34 -3.24
CA SER A 64 3.22 -18.51 -3.25
C SER A 64 2.07 -19.14 -2.44
N ILE A 65 1.99 -20.48 -2.44
CA ILE A 65 0.87 -21.23 -1.86
C ILE A 65 0.85 -21.08 -0.33
N ASP A 66 2.00 -21.23 0.33
CA ASP A 66 2.11 -21.09 1.79
C ASP A 66 1.74 -19.69 2.29
N ARG A 67 2.05 -18.66 1.49
CA ARG A 67 1.72 -17.27 1.84
C ARG A 67 0.25 -16.94 1.58
N GLU A 68 -0.34 -17.45 0.51
CA GLU A 68 -1.77 -17.27 0.24
C GLU A 68 -2.63 -17.90 1.33
N VAL A 69 -2.24 -19.08 1.83
CA VAL A 69 -2.91 -19.72 2.98
C VAL A 69 -2.83 -18.83 4.23
N CYS A 70 -1.66 -18.26 4.54
CA CYS A 70 -1.46 -17.38 5.70
C CYS A 70 -2.26 -16.05 5.58
N VAL A 71 -2.24 -15.41 4.41
CA VAL A 71 -2.96 -14.14 4.18
C VAL A 71 -4.47 -14.35 4.13
N GLN A 72 -4.95 -15.45 3.53
CA GLN A 72 -6.38 -15.79 3.54
C GLN A 72 -6.86 -16.13 4.96
N GLN A 73 -6.08 -16.84 5.77
CA GLN A 73 -6.44 -17.13 7.16
C GLN A 73 -6.56 -15.85 8.00
N LEU A 74 -5.65 -14.87 7.84
CA LEU A 74 -5.75 -13.58 8.54
C LEU A 74 -6.99 -12.76 8.13
N ASN A 75 -7.44 -12.86 6.87
CA ASN A 75 -8.68 -12.22 6.43
C ASN A 75 -9.95 -12.92 6.94
N LEU A 76 -9.87 -14.22 7.28
CA LEU A 76 -10.96 -14.98 7.91
C LEU A 76 -11.11 -14.69 9.41
N PHE A 77 -10.02 -14.32 10.11
CA PHE A 77 -10.06 -13.90 11.53
C PHE A 77 -10.46 -12.42 11.73
N ARG A 78 -10.87 -11.71 10.67
CA ARG A 78 -11.32 -10.32 10.73
C ARG A 78 -12.83 -10.16 10.47
N CYS A 79 -13.62 -11.16 10.87
CA CYS A 79 -15.08 -11.06 11.05
C CYS A 79 -15.40 -10.82 12.53
#